data_AF-A0A956GT09-F1
#
_entry.id   AF-A0A956GT09-F1
#
_cell.length_a   1.000
_cell.length_b   1.000
_cell.length_c   1.000
_cell.angle_alpha   90.00
_cell.angle_beta   90.00
_cell.angle_gamma   90.00
#
_symmetry.space_group_name_H-M   'P 1'
#
loop_
_entity.id
_entity.type
_entity.pdbx_description
1 polymer ?
#
loop_
_entity_poly.entity_id
_entity_poly.type
_entity_poly.pdbx_seq_one_letter_code
_entity_poly.pdbx_strand_id
1 'polypeptide(L)'
;MSNHDMVLEFAFTHDYAIGSARSCDEREHTYEFPRTPRAGRSSIEIQVVPTNGPAWTGLFRCGDLTKSGRPALFTWPAPTKLCVVCGGAAYLVDIEHPEQYEEIGSGMVVWLRPVPEHGLILIADPWEIAAYGRHGRQWSTGRIAIDGMRVATIQAGWLEVAIDDDDGSRVRIDVATGRLEGAHGRFR
;
A
#
# COMPACT_ATOMS: atom_id res chain seq x y z
N MET A 1 4.42 -10.34 24.56
CA MET A 1 3.63 -9.76 23.46
C MET A 1 4.55 -9.68 22.27
N SER A 2 4.36 -10.57 21.29
CA SER A 2 5.27 -10.65 20.14
C SER A 2 5.14 -9.38 19.32
N ASN A 3 6.24 -8.62 19.28
CA ASN A 3 6.46 -7.51 18.37
C ASN A 3 6.25 -8.06 16.96
N HIS A 4 5.08 -7.84 16.36
CA HIS A 4 4.90 -8.17 14.95
C HIS A 4 5.75 -7.16 14.19
N ASP A 5 6.87 -7.64 13.65
CA ASP A 5 7.84 -6.85 12.90
C ASP A 5 7.11 -6.15 11.74
N MET A 6 6.87 -4.86 11.91
CA MET A 6 6.20 -3.99 10.96
C MET A 6 7.24 -3.48 9.96
N VAL A 7 6.94 -3.56 8.67
CA VAL A 7 7.85 -3.06 7.64
C VAL A 7 7.69 -1.55 7.56
N LEU A 8 8.80 -0.82 7.62
CA LEU A 8 8.85 0.62 7.40
C LEU A 8 9.65 0.90 6.13
N GLU A 9 9.04 1.52 5.13
CA GLU A 9 9.69 1.87 3.87
C GLU A 9 9.52 3.36 3.56
N PHE A 10 10.58 4.13 3.83
CA PHE A 10 10.64 5.58 3.65
C PHE A 10 11.40 5.93 2.37
N ALA A 11 10.70 5.77 1.25
CA ALA A 11 11.25 5.97 -0.08
C ALA A 11 11.04 7.40 -0.64
N PHE A 12 10.16 8.18 -0.03
CA PHE A 12 9.84 9.56 -0.41
C PHE A 12 10.10 10.55 0.73
N THR A 13 10.37 11.80 0.38
CA THR A 13 10.40 12.91 1.33
C THR A 13 9.02 13.06 1.97
N HIS A 14 9.01 13.25 3.29
CA HIS A 14 7.80 13.31 4.08
C HIS A 14 7.97 14.28 5.25
N ASP A 15 6.86 14.88 5.67
CA ASP A 15 6.85 15.96 6.67
C ASP A 15 6.30 15.47 8.03
N TYR A 16 6.58 14.22 8.40
CA TYR A 16 6.11 13.62 9.65
C TYR A 16 7.12 12.61 10.22
N ALA A 17 7.00 12.26 11.50
CA ALA A 17 7.70 11.14 12.09
C ALA A 17 6.71 10.03 12.49
N ILE A 18 7.17 8.78 12.43
CA ILE A 18 6.41 7.60 12.88
C ILE A 18 7.03 7.07 14.17
N GLY A 19 6.22 6.97 15.22
CA GLY A 19 6.59 6.39 16.50
C GLY A 19 5.81 5.11 16.80
N SER A 20 6.31 4.31 17.75
CA SER A 20 5.46 3.33 18.43
C SER A 20 4.48 4.09 19.31
N ALA A 21 3.22 3.65 19.32
CA ALA A 21 2.22 4.19 20.24
C ALA A 21 2.64 3.88 21.68
N ARG A 22 3.43 4.77 22.27
CA ARG A 22 3.52 4.89 23.72
C ARG A 22 2.31 5.69 24.12
N SER A 23 1.52 5.14 25.03
CA SER A 23 0.29 5.73 25.57
C SER A 23 0.34 7.25 25.51
N CYS A 24 -0.23 7.83 24.45
CA CYS A 24 -0.54 9.24 24.47
C CYS A 24 -1.60 9.36 25.55
N ASP A 25 -1.32 10.13 26.59
CA ASP A 25 -2.22 10.31 27.74
C ASP A 25 -3.59 10.90 27.31
N GLU A 26 -3.71 11.32 26.06
CA GLU A 26 -4.89 11.97 25.51
C GLU A 26 -5.47 11.11 24.37
N ARG A 27 -6.52 10.35 24.68
CA ARG A 27 -7.39 9.67 23.70
C ARG A 27 -8.08 10.63 22.71
N GLU A 28 -7.83 11.94 22.80
CA GLU A 28 -8.50 12.96 21.99
C GLU A 28 -8.09 12.94 20.51
N HIS A 29 -6.95 12.33 20.15
CA HIS A 29 -6.49 12.26 18.76
C HIS A 29 -6.30 10.81 18.27
N THR A 30 -7.23 9.93 18.62
CA THR A 30 -7.25 8.56 18.10
C THR A 30 -8.20 8.43 16.92
N TYR A 31 -7.68 7.95 15.79
CA TYR A 31 -8.42 7.73 14.54
C TYR A 31 -8.45 6.25 14.18
N GLU A 32 -9.63 5.72 13.84
CA GLU A 32 -9.80 4.32 13.45
C GLU A 32 -9.95 4.15 11.93
N PHE A 33 -9.24 3.14 11.40
CA PHE A 33 -9.21 2.82 9.98
C PHE A 33 -9.52 1.33 9.74
N PRO A 34 -10.57 0.98 8.97
CA PRO A 34 -11.61 1.87 8.47
C PRO A 34 -12.55 2.29 9.59
N ARG A 35 -13.25 3.42 9.41
CA ARG A 35 -14.24 3.91 10.38
C ARG A 35 -15.36 2.92 10.67
N THR A 36 -15.72 2.10 9.67
CA THR A 36 -16.67 1.02 9.85
C THR A 36 -15.91 -0.25 10.23
N PRO A 37 -16.25 -0.91 11.35
CA PRO A 37 -15.53 -2.09 11.80
C PRO A 37 -15.51 -3.20 10.75
N ARG A 38 -14.30 -3.68 10.40
CA ARG A 38 -14.12 -4.95 9.67
C ARG A 38 -14.17 -6.13 10.65
N ALA A 39 -14.67 -7.26 10.18
CA ALA A 39 -14.59 -8.51 10.93
C ALA A 39 -13.11 -8.88 11.17
N GLY A 40 -12.78 -9.21 12.41
CA GLY A 40 -11.43 -9.60 12.82
C GLY A 40 -11.00 -8.95 14.13
N ARG A 41 -9.91 -9.46 14.71
CA ARG A 41 -9.45 -9.06 16.06
C ARG A 41 -8.11 -8.33 16.08
N SER A 42 -7.39 -8.32 14.96
CA SER A 42 -6.05 -7.73 14.91
C SER A 42 -6.12 -6.30 14.42
N SER A 43 -5.38 -5.43 15.08
CA SER A 43 -5.12 -4.06 14.66
C SER A 43 -3.67 -3.71 14.92
N ILE A 44 -3.14 -2.80 14.12
CA ILE A 44 -1.89 -2.11 14.46
C ILE A 44 -2.21 -0.71 14.93
N GLU A 45 -1.39 -0.23 15.86
CA GLU A 45 -1.48 1.12 16.40
C GLU A 45 -0.18 1.83 16.05
N ILE A 46 -0.28 2.99 15.42
CA ILE A 46 0.87 3.81 15.04
C ILE A 46 0.67 5.22 15.58
N GLN A 47 1.75 5.84 16.06
CA GLN A 47 1.75 7.25 16.37
C GLN A 47 2.34 8.02 15.19
N VAL A 48 1.63 9.03 14.73
CA VAL A 48 2.09 9.95 13.69
C VAL A 48 2.32 11.31 14.33
N VAL A 49 3.49 11.89 14.06
CA VAL A 49 3.86 13.23 14.54
C VAL A 49 4.09 14.10 13.31
N PRO A 50 3.05 14.82 12.84
CA PRO A 50 3.20 15.82 11.78
C PRO A 50 4.21 16.90 12.16
N THR A 51 4.91 17.46 11.17
CA THR A 51 5.73 18.67 11.36
C THR A 51 4.85 19.86 11.72
N ASN A 52 3.65 19.93 11.13
CA ASN A 52 2.66 20.96 11.39
C ASN A 52 1.40 20.32 12.00
N GLY A 53 1.12 20.62 13.27
CA GLY A 53 -0.09 20.16 13.95
C GLY A 53 0.18 19.17 15.10
N PRO A 54 -0.90 18.70 15.75
CA PRO A 54 -0.78 17.79 16.88
C PRO A 54 -0.42 16.38 16.42
N ALA A 55 0.32 15.66 17.27
CA ALA A 55 0.50 14.22 17.11
C ALA A 55 -0.84 13.50 17.29
N TRP A 56 -1.01 12.39 16.57
CA TRP A 56 -2.20 11.58 16.61
C TRP A 56 -1.88 10.10 16.51
N THR A 57 -2.83 9.27 16.92
CA THR A 57 -2.70 7.81 16.93
C THR A 57 -3.68 7.20 15.94
N GLY A 58 -3.17 6.39 15.02
CA GLY A 58 -3.97 5.63 14.06
C GLY A 58 -4.11 4.17 14.47
N LEU A 59 -5.36 3.71 14.57
CA LEU A 59 -5.71 2.31 14.80
C LEU A 59 -6.18 1.67 13.49
N PHE A 60 -5.33 0.84 12.88
CA PHE A 60 -5.62 0.19 11.61
C PHE A 60 -6.08 -1.25 11.84
N ARG A 61 -7.31 -1.55 11.45
CA ARG A 61 -7.92 -2.88 11.53
C ARG A 61 -7.34 -3.76 10.42
N CYS A 62 -6.66 -4.82 10.83
CA CYS A 62 -5.93 -5.72 9.94
C CYS A 62 -6.64 -7.04 9.70
N GLY A 63 -7.76 -7.29 10.38
CA GLY A 63 -8.44 -8.57 10.27
C GLY A 63 -7.61 -9.73 10.85
N ASP A 64 -7.46 -10.79 10.07
CA ASP A 64 -6.65 -11.97 10.41
C ASP A 64 -5.25 -11.86 9.78
N LEU A 65 -4.25 -11.56 10.62
CA LEU A 65 -2.84 -11.43 10.21
C LEU A 65 -2.21 -12.77 9.82
N THR A 66 -2.81 -13.92 10.16
CA THR A 66 -2.25 -15.23 9.78
C THR A 66 -2.46 -15.54 8.30
N LYS A 67 -3.45 -14.88 7.67
CA LYS A 67 -3.81 -15.04 6.26
C LYS A 67 -3.37 -13.86 5.39
N SER A 68 -2.88 -12.79 6.00
CA SER A 68 -2.47 -11.57 5.32
C SER A 68 -0.97 -11.32 5.49
N GLY A 69 -0.39 -10.55 4.57
CA GLY A 69 1.01 -10.14 4.66
C GLY A 69 1.30 -9.37 5.95
N ARG A 70 2.58 -9.20 6.27
CA ARG A 70 3.00 -8.37 7.41
C ARG A 70 2.49 -6.94 7.23
N PRO A 71 2.04 -6.27 8.30
CA PRO A 71 1.72 -4.86 8.23
C PRO A 71 2.92 -4.04 7.75
N ALA A 72 2.66 -3.04 6.93
CA ALA A 72 3.70 -2.21 6.34
C ALA A 72 3.28 -0.75 6.21
N LEU A 73 4.23 0.17 6.40
CA LEU A 73 4.04 1.60 6.21
C LEU A 73 4.95 2.09 5.10
N PHE A 74 4.38 2.91 4.23
CA PHE A 74 5.07 3.51 3.11
C PHE A 74 4.86 5.02 3.15
N THR A 75 5.94 5.78 3.01
CA THR A 75 5.85 7.19 2.60
C THR A 75 5.25 7.26 1.20
N TRP A 76 4.57 8.34 0.87
CA TRP A 76 3.92 8.54 -0.42
C TRP A 76 4.60 9.64 -1.25
N PRO A 77 4.44 9.68 -2.59
CA PRO A 77 4.91 10.79 -3.41
C PRO A 77 4.39 12.18 -3.01
N ALA A 78 3.29 12.24 -2.23
CA ALA A 78 2.81 13.46 -1.61
C ALA A 78 3.30 13.50 -0.14
N PRO A 79 4.05 14.53 0.29
CA PRO A 79 4.72 14.54 1.60
C PRO A 79 3.82 14.44 2.83
N THR A 80 2.55 14.82 2.69
CA THR A 80 1.53 14.76 3.75
C THR A 80 0.73 13.45 3.75
N LYS A 81 1.08 12.50 2.88
CA LYS A 81 0.35 11.23 2.77
C LYS A 81 1.18 10.07 3.32
N LEU A 82 0.55 9.27 4.16
CA LEU A 82 1.07 8.02 4.68
C LEU A 82 0.22 6.87 4.14
N CYS A 83 0.86 5.85 3.56
CA CYS A 83 0.17 4.63 3.17
C CYS A 83 0.43 3.53 4.21
N VAL A 84 -0.64 2.95 4.74
CA VAL A 84 -0.59 1.84 5.70
C VAL A 84 -1.24 0.63 5.07
N VAL A 85 -0.47 -0.44 4.89
CA VAL A 85 -0.96 -1.72 4.37
C VAL A 85 -1.15 -2.67 5.55
N CYS A 86 -2.38 -3.17 5.72
CA CYS A 86 -2.69 -4.17 6.72
C CYS A 86 -3.90 -5.01 6.32
N GLY A 87 -3.83 -6.34 6.50
CA GLY A 87 -4.98 -7.19 6.22
C GLY A 87 -5.39 -7.25 4.76
N GLY A 88 -4.49 -6.95 3.82
CA GLY A 88 -4.79 -6.81 2.39
C GLY A 88 -5.42 -5.47 1.99
N ALA A 89 -5.72 -4.57 2.93
CA ALA A 89 -6.14 -3.21 2.63
C ALA A 89 -4.95 -2.25 2.64
N ALA A 90 -4.95 -1.26 1.76
CA ALA A 90 -4.02 -0.14 1.78
C ALA A 90 -4.78 1.15 2.08
N TYR A 91 -4.48 1.78 3.21
CA TYR A 91 -5.09 3.03 3.66
C TYR A 91 -4.15 4.19 3.35
N LEU A 92 -4.57 5.10 2.49
CA LEU A 92 -3.86 6.35 2.20
C LEU A 92 -4.44 7.47 3.06
N VAL A 93 -3.68 7.88 4.07
CA VAL A 93 -4.12 8.82 5.11
C VAL A 93 -3.45 10.17 4.92
N ASP A 94 -4.22 11.26 5.02
CA ASP A 94 -3.65 12.59 5.19
C ASP A 94 -3.16 12.78 6.62
N ILE A 95 -1.89 13.11 6.80
CA ILE A 95 -1.31 13.27 8.13
C ILE A 95 -1.73 14.56 8.83
N GLU A 96 -2.16 15.57 8.08
CA GLU A 96 -2.70 16.82 8.65
C GLU A 96 -4.21 16.70 8.90
N HIS A 97 -4.88 15.84 8.14
CA HIS A 97 -6.31 15.57 8.21
C HIS A 97 -6.61 14.06 8.26
N PRO A 98 -6.26 13.35 9.34
CA PRO A 98 -6.38 11.88 9.42
C PRO A 98 -7.82 11.36 9.25
N GLU A 99 -8.82 12.22 9.43
CA GLU A 99 -10.21 11.96 9.10
C GLU A 99 -10.48 11.81 7.60
N GLN A 100 -9.58 12.31 6.76
CA GLN A 100 -9.57 12.22 5.29
C GLN A 100 -8.62 11.10 4.86
N TYR A 101 -9.18 9.92 4.63
CA TYR A 101 -8.44 8.78 4.10
C TYR A 101 -9.15 8.14 2.91
N GLU A 102 -8.36 7.45 2.10
CA GLU A 102 -8.84 6.62 1.00
C GLU A 102 -8.35 5.18 1.22
N GLU A 103 -9.19 4.21 0.93
CA GLU A 103 -8.73 2.83 0.74
C GLU A 103 -8.38 2.64 -0.72
N ILE A 104 -7.10 2.41 -1.02
CA ILE A 104 -6.58 2.30 -2.38
C ILE A 104 -6.33 0.83 -2.75
N GLY A 105 -6.47 0.52 -4.04
CA GLY A 105 -6.45 -0.85 -4.55
C GLY A 105 -7.82 -1.54 -4.43
N SER A 106 -7.84 -2.87 -4.56
CA SER A 106 -9.06 -3.69 -4.57
C SER A 106 -9.44 -4.29 -3.21
N GLY A 107 -8.72 -3.93 -2.13
CA GLY A 107 -8.86 -4.56 -0.82
C GLY A 107 -8.20 -5.94 -0.71
N MET A 108 -7.43 -6.34 -1.73
CA MET A 108 -6.62 -7.56 -1.77
C MET A 108 -5.17 -7.24 -2.18
N VAL A 109 -4.59 -6.19 -1.59
CA VAL A 109 -3.20 -5.81 -1.84
C VAL A 109 -2.28 -6.93 -1.41
N VAL A 110 -1.59 -7.53 -2.39
CA VAL A 110 -0.62 -8.62 -2.17
C VAL A 110 0.81 -8.13 -2.31
N TRP A 111 1.02 -7.02 -3.00
CA TRP A 111 2.35 -6.45 -3.21
C TRP A 111 2.25 -4.93 -3.40
N LEU A 112 3.21 -4.22 -2.83
CA LEU A 112 3.35 -2.77 -2.96
C LEU A 112 4.84 -2.44 -3.02
N ARG A 113 5.22 -1.55 -3.93
CA ARG A 113 6.60 -1.07 -4.01
C ARG A 113 6.70 0.39 -4.44
N PRO A 114 7.40 1.24 -3.67
CA PRO A 114 7.84 2.55 -4.09
C PRO A 114 8.81 2.49 -5.29
N VAL A 115 8.66 3.44 -6.20
CA VAL A 115 9.57 3.70 -7.32
C VAL A 115 9.88 5.20 -7.38
N PRO A 116 10.77 5.70 -6.50
CA PRO A 116 10.99 7.14 -6.32
C PRO A 116 11.50 7.85 -7.57
N GLU A 117 12.31 7.18 -8.37
CA GLU A 117 12.83 7.67 -9.66
C GLU A 117 11.71 8.05 -10.66
N HIS A 118 10.53 7.45 -10.52
CA HIS A 118 9.35 7.78 -11.31
C HIS A 118 8.31 8.61 -10.53
N GLY A 119 8.52 8.87 -9.24
CA GLY A 119 7.52 9.51 -8.39
C GLY A 119 6.26 8.66 -8.18
N LEU A 120 6.39 7.33 -8.24
CA LEU A 120 5.27 6.38 -8.24
C LEU A 120 5.34 5.38 -7.09
N ILE A 121 4.19 4.89 -6.66
CA ILE A 121 4.03 3.64 -5.90
C ILE A 121 3.22 2.68 -6.74
N LEU A 122 3.76 1.47 -6.91
CA LEU A 122 3.09 0.39 -7.60
C LEU A 122 2.37 -0.47 -6.56
N ILE A 123 1.09 -0.76 -6.80
CA ILE A 123 0.25 -1.61 -5.97
C ILE A 123 -0.29 -2.72 -6.85
N ALA A 124 -0.17 -3.96 -6.38
CA ALA A 124 -0.72 -5.12 -7.05
C ALA A 124 -1.70 -5.86 -6.14
N ASP A 125 -2.79 -6.28 -6.75
CA ASP A 125 -3.64 -7.35 -6.25
C ASP A 125 -3.35 -8.64 -7.03
N PRO A 126 -4.09 -9.74 -6.87
CA PRO A 126 -3.82 -10.97 -7.62
C PRO A 126 -4.00 -10.87 -9.15
N TRP A 127 -4.64 -9.81 -9.66
CA TRP A 127 -5.13 -9.73 -11.04
C TRP A 127 -4.64 -8.52 -11.82
N GLU A 128 -4.38 -7.39 -11.16
CA GLU A 128 -3.95 -6.15 -11.81
C GLU A 128 -2.87 -5.41 -11.00
N ILE A 129 -2.13 -4.56 -11.71
CA ILE A 129 -1.15 -3.65 -11.13
C ILE A 129 -1.56 -2.21 -11.47
N ALA A 130 -1.55 -1.35 -10.46
CA ALA A 130 -1.82 0.07 -10.61
C ALA A 130 -0.65 0.90 -10.07
N ALA A 131 -0.39 2.03 -10.73
CA ALA A 131 0.56 3.02 -10.24
C ALA A 131 -0.16 4.25 -9.71
N TYR A 132 0.35 4.75 -8.60
CA TYR A 132 -0.14 5.94 -7.95
C TYR A 132 0.99 6.95 -7.81
N GLY A 133 0.70 8.19 -8.17
CA GLY A 133 1.60 9.33 -7.99
C GLY A 133 1.08 10.30 -6.93
N ARG A 134 1.66 11.49 -6.92
CA ARG A 134 1.28 12.57 -5.98
C ARG A 134 -0.22 12.92 -6.00
N HIS A 135 -0.84 12.84 -7.18
CA HIS A 135 -2.23 13.25 -7.40
C HIS A 135 -3.20 12.07 -7.52
N GLY A 136 -2.81 10.88 -7.08
CA GLY A 136 -3.61 9.66 -7.17
C GLY A 136 -3.18 8.74 -8.32
N ARG A 137 -4.09 7.83 -8.72
CA ARG A 137 -3.82 6.78 -9.71
C ARG A 137 -3.44 7.37 -11.07
N GLN A 138 -2.27 7.01 -11.57
CA GLN A 138 -1.74 7.44 -12.87
C GLN A 138 -2.11 6.45 -13.98
N TRP A 139 -1.98 5.15 -13.70
CA TRP A 139 -2.36 4.09 -14.64
C TRP A 139 -2.76 2.81 -13.89
N SER A 140 -3.48 1.94 -14.59
CA SER A 140 -3.70 0.53 -14.22
C SER A 140 -3.47 -0.32 -15.47
N THR A 141 -2.92 -1.52 -15.28
CA THR A 141 -2.81 -2.52 -16.35
C THR A 141 -4.19 -3.04 -16.79
N GLY A 142 -5.21 -2.86 -15.95
CA GLY A 142 -6.40 -3.71 -15.95
C GLY A 142 -6.03 -5.14 -15.58
N ARG A 143 -7.01 -6.04 -15.71
CA ARG A 143 -6.82 -7.46 -15.41
C ARG A 143 -5.82 -8.12 -16.37
N ILE A 144 -4.72 -8.63 -15.84
CA ILE A 144 -3.67 -9.37 -16.57
C ILE A 144 -3.54 -10.83 -16.14
N ALA A 145 -4.20 -11.24 -15.05
CA ALA A 145 -4.20 -12.62 -14.57
C ALA A 145 -5.60 -13.14 -14.20
N ILE A 146 -5.76 -14.47 -14.21
CA ILE A 146 -6.96 -15.15 -13.69
C ILE A 146 -6.66 -15.80 -12.34
N ASP A 147 -5.69 -16.70 -12.29
CA ASP A 147 -5.41 -17.52 -11.11
C ASP A 147 -4.40 -16.86 -10.15
N GLY A 148 -3.69 -15.85 -10.62
CA GLY A 148 -2.78 -15.05 -9.82
C GLY A 148 -1.58 -14.56 -10.60
N MET A 149 -0.75 -13.75 -9.95
CA MET A 149 0.53 -13.34 -10.49
C MET A 149 1.56 -13.14 -9.39
N ARG A 150 2.83 -13.22 -9.77
CA ARG A 150 3.97 -12.91 -8.91
C ARG A 150 4.81 -11.82 -9.54
N VAL A 151 4.96 -10.73 -8.80
CA VAL A 151 5.84 -9.63 -9.17
C VAL A 151 7.28 -10.02 -8.87
N ALA A 152 8.13 -10.05 -9.89
CA ALA A 152 9.50 -10.57 -9.77
C ALA A 152 10.49 -9.45 -9.43
N THR A 153 10.73 -8.52 -10.37
CA THR A 153 11.74 -7.47 -10.22
C THR A 153 11.34 -6.21 -10.98
N ILE A 154 11.80 -5.05 -10.49
CA ILE A 154 11.84 -3.79 -11.25
C ILE A 154 13.28 -3.58 -11.71
N GLN A 155 13.50 -3.48 -13.01
CA GLN A 155 14.82 -3.20 -13.60
C GLN A 155 14.69 -2.31 -14.83
N ALA A 156 15.51 -1.26 -14.91
CA ALA A 156 15.61 -0.37 -16.07
C ALA A 156 14.26 0.19 -16.56
N GLY A 157 13.37 0.59 -15.63
CA GLY A 157 12.04 1.14 -15.96
C GLY A 157 10.99 0.10 -16.32
N TRP A 158 11.31 -1.19 -16.20
CA TRP A 158 10.38 -2.30 -16.47
C TRP A 158 10.11 -3.11 -15.22
N LEU A 159 8.84 -3.46 -15.03
CA LEU A 159 8.40 -4.43 -14.05
C LEU A 159 8.19 -5.79 -14.72
N GLU A 160 8.87 -6.82 -14.23
CA GLU A 160 8.67 -8.20 -14.66
C GLU A 160 7.64 -8.90 -13.77
N VAL A 161 6.63 -9.50 -14.42
CA VAL A 161 5.54 -10.21 -13.76
C VAL A 161 5.40 -11.59 -14.36
N ALA A 162 5.38 -12.60 -13.49
CA ALA A 162 5.01 -13.97 -13.85
C ALA A 162 3.51 -14.16 -13.60
N ILE A 163 2.79 -14.67 -14.59
CA ILE A 163 1.38 -15.02 -14.48
C ILE A 163 1.31 -16.49 -14.05
N ASP A 164 0.47 -16.77 -13.06
CA ASP A 164 0.19 -18.14 -12.64
C ASP A 164 -0.83 -18.73 -13.63
N ASP A 165 -0.37 -19.15 -14.80
CA ASP A 165 -1.17 -19.88 -15.80
C ASP A 165 -0.47 -21.20 -16.19
N ASP A 166 -1.15 -22.03 -16.98
CA ASP A 166 -0.64 -23.34 -17.42
C ASP A 166 0.66 -23.22 -18.25
N ASP A 167 0.87 -22.07 -18.89
CA ASP A 167 2.00 -21.79 -19.79
C ASP A 167 3.19 -21.13 -19.07
N GLY A 168 3.03 -20.71 -17.82
CA GLY A 168 4.03 -19.95 -17.07
C GLY A 168 4.37 -18.59 -17.71
N SER A 169 3.37 -17.93 -18.30
CA SER A 169 3.52 -16.71 -19.07
C SER A 169 4.20 -15.60 -18.28
N ARG A 170 4.93 -14.74 -18.99
CA ARG A 170 5.59 -13.55 -18.41
C ARG A 170 5.22 -12.31 -19.19
N VAL A 171 4.91 -11.25 -18.46
CA VAL A 171 4.67 -9.92 -19.01
C VAL A 171 5.65 -8.92 -18.41
N ARG A 172 5.99 -7.92 -19.22
CA ARG A 172 6.76 -6.76 -18.79
C ARG A 172 5.85 -5.54 -18.82
N ILE A 173 5.91 -4.72 -17.79
CA ILE A 173 5.13 -3.49 -17.68
C ILE A 173 6.10 -2.32 -17.65
N ASP A 174 5.92 -1.37 -18.55
CA ASP A 174 6.62 -0.10 -18.51
C ASP A 174 6.15 0.67 -17.25
N VAL A 175 7.06 0.93 -16.32
CA VAL A 175 6.71 1.51 -15.01
C VAL A 175 6.15 2.93 -15.14
N ALA A 176 6.59 3.69 -16.15
CA ALA A 176 6.14 5.06 -16.32
C ALA A 176 4.70 5.13 -16.86
N THR A 177 4.30 4.16 -17.69
CA THR A 177 3.07 4.24 -18.48
C THR A 177 2.05 3.14 -18.21
N GLY A 178 2.45 2.04 -17.57
CA GLY A 178 1.61 0.84 -17.43
C GLY A 178 1.50 0.01 -18.71
N ARG A 179 2.28 0.33 -19.75
CA ARG A 179 2.21 -0.38 -21.04
C ARG A 179 2.73 -1.81 -20.89
N LEU A 180 1.92 -2.78 -21.30
CA LEU A 180 2.27 -4.19 -21.33
C LEU A 180 3.07 -4.55 -22.59
N GLU A 181 4.13 -5.33 -22.40
CA GLU A 181 4.88 -6.03 -23.44
C GLU A 181 4.99 -7.51 -23.09
N GLY A 182 4.81 -8.39 -24.09
CA GLY A 182 4.83 -9.84 -23.92
C GLY A 182 3.50 -10.51 -24.25
N ALA A 183 3.52 -11.83 -24.38
CA ALA A 183 2.33 -12.63 -24.65
C ALA A 183 1.48 -12.71 -23.37
N HIS A 184 0.24 -12.23 -23.45
CA HIS A 184 -0.81 -12.49 -22.49
C HIS A 184 -2.13 -12.62 -23.25
N GLY A 185 -2.95 -13.59 -22.88
CA GLY A 185 -4.31 -13.69 -23.40
C GLY A 185 -5.06 -12.41 -23.08
N ARG A 186 -5.59 -11.71 -24.08
CA ARG A 186 -6.44 -10.53 -23.83
C ARG A 186 -7.73 -10.99 -23.17
N PHE A 187 -7.89 -10.71 -21.89
CA PHE A 187 -9.17 -10.85 -21.19
C PHE A 187 -10.04 -9.64 -21.56
N ARG A 188 -11.13 -9.88 -22.29
CA ARG A 188 -12.16 -8.87 -22.62
C ARG A 188 -13.27 -8.91 -21.59
#